data_AF-A0A2V2GT18-F1
#
_entry.id   AF-A0A2V2GT18-F1
#
_cell.length_a   1.000
_cell.length_b   1.000
_cell.length_c   1.000
_cell.angle_alpha   90.00
_cell.angle_beta   90.00
_cell.angle_gamma   90.00
#
_symmetry.space_group_name_H-M   'P 1'
#
loop_
_entity.id
_entity.type
_entity.pdbx_description
1 polymer ?
#
loop_
_entity_poly.entity_id
_entity_poly.type
_entity_poly.pdbx_seq_one_letter_code
_entity_poly.pdbx_strand_id
1 'polypeptide(L)'
;MKKFQIVAENENRQFAFVKGNRRINEKILADKEKSIKEYGQLSPITVVKGEDVYLSGGHLTDLDGNDIPDEQTENYYAVLDGQHRLIAYKMLGLDLNDLVICEPLNAEMSIAALIAEMNICATAWKGSDYMAAPAMTLDIKDNEVFEFAQELQRKNYPLSTISLWCFGKNSLKPRDFVKSLKEGRLPKAFENASWYQRSIKWYKAAQEKFEETFLAKKYFINYIIDQGREAADPTAFYDQMEDRINRLTAEQIQLITHPSKGSMTQEQSIIDTLIQCLGR
;
A
#
# COMPACT_ATOMS: atom_id res chain seq x y z
N MET A 1 26.55 -15.09 -1.24
CA MET A 1 26.04 -13.82 -0.69
C MET A 1 27.22 -13.03 -0.14
N LYS A 2 27.48 -11.83 -0.67
CA LYS A 2 28.48 -10.92 -0.08
C LYS A 2 27.97 -10.46 1.29
N LYS A 3 28.86 -10.34 2.29
CA LYS A 3 28.53 -9.65 3.54
C LYS A 3 28.30 -8.17 3.23
N PHE A 4 27.34 -7.54 3.92
CA PHE A 4 27.04 -6.11 3.81
C PHE A 4 28.33 -5.30 4.00
N GLN A 5 28.87 -4.75 2.92
CA GLN A 5 29.93 -3.74 2.96
C GLN A 5 29.29 -2.41 2.59
N ILE A 6 29.15 -1.52 3.59
CA ILE A 6 29.02 -0.11 3.29
C ILE A 6 30.36 0.27 2.68
N VAL A 7 30.36 0.61 1.39
CA VAL A 7 31.58 1.01 0.69
C VAL A 7 31.98 2.35 1.28
N ALA A 8 32.91 2.32 2.24
CA ALA A 8 33.65 3.49 2.72
C ALA A 8 34.91 3.73 1.89
N GLU A 9 35.10 3.00 0.79
CA GLU A 9 36.30 3.14 -0.04
C GLU A 9 36.24 4.43 -0.86
N ASN A 10 37.25 5.26 -0.63
CA ASN A 10 37.56 6.56 -1.21
C ASN A 10 37.80 6.53 -2.74
N GLU A 11 36.97 5.84 -3.52
CA GLU A 11 36.94 6.06 -4.96
C GLU A 11 36.02 7.26 -5.21
N ASN A 12 36.62 8.40 -5.55
CA ASN A 12 35.91 9.67 -5.78
C ASN A 12 35.18 9.61 -7.14
N ARG A 13 34.12 8.79 -7.21
CA ARG A 13 33.32 8.55 -8.42
C ARG A 13 32.05 9.40 -8.39
N GLN A 14 31.66 9.86 -9.57
CA GLN A 14 30.38 10.55 -9.75
C GLN A 14 29.24 9.53 -9.89
N PHE A 15 27.99 9.98 -9.83
CA PHE A 15 26.84 9.12 -10.08
C PHE A 15 26.40 9.20 -11.53
N ALA A 16 26.04 8.04 -12.10
CA ALA A 16 25.46 7.90 -13.42
C ALA A 16 24.24 6.97 -13.40
N PHE A 17 23.42 7.03 -14.44
CA PHE A 17 22.33 6.10 -14.67
C PHE A 17 22.69 5.07 -15.74
N VAL A 18 22.21 3.83 -15.55
CA VAL A 18 22.22 2.82 -16.61
C VAL A 18 21.21 3.23 -17.69
N LYS A 19 21.67 3.37 -18.93
CA LYS A 19 20.85 3.75 -20.07
C LYS A 19 19.73 2.72 -20.28
N GLY A 20 18.49 3.20 -20.34
CA GLY A 20 17.29 2.36 -20.45
C GLY A 20 16.68 1.91 -19.10
N ASN A 21 17.28 2.25 -17.96
CA ASN A 21 16.65 2.07 -16.65
C ASN A 21 15.45 3.02 -16.45
N ARG A 22 14.73 2.87 -15.34
CA ARG A 22 13.47 3.56 -15.02
C ARG A 22 13.62 5.08 -15.13
N ARG A 23 12.63 5.70 -15.79
CA ARG A 23 12.55 7.16 -15.92
C ARG A 23 12.17 7.81 -14.58
N ILE A 24 12.67 9.03 -14.37
CA ILE A 24 12.26 9.88 -13.25
C ILE A 24 10.78 10.23 -13.40
N ASN A 25 10.08 10.22 -12.28
CA ASN A 25 8.66 10.56 -12.19
C ASN A 25 8.53 11.72 -11.20
N GLU A 26 8.05 12.87 -11.68
CA GLU A 26 7.99 14.12 -10.91
C GLU A 26 7.17 13.99 -9.62
N LYS A 27 6.08 13.23 -9.65
CA LYS A 27 5.25 13.03 -8.45
C LYS A 27 5.99 12.22 -7.39
N ILE A 28 6.65 11.13 -7.78
CA ILE A 28 7.47 10.33 -6.86
C ILE A 28 8.63 11.17 -6.33
N LEU A 29 9.21 12.01 -7.17
CA LEU A 29 10.34 12.87 -6.82
C LEU A 29 9.98 13.88 -5.73
N ALA A 30 8.83 14.56 -5.85
CA ALA A 30 8.35 15.49 -4.83
C ALA A 30 8.13 14.81 -3.46
N ASP A 31 7.60 13.58 -3.45
CA ASP A 31 7.45 12.79 -2.23
C ASP A 31 8.83 12.41 -1.62
N LYS A 32 9.83 12.11 -2.45
CA LYS A 32 11.21 11.82 -2.00
C LYS A 32 11.91 13.05 -1.44
N GLU A 33 11.78 14.22 -2.08
CA GLU A 33 12.35 15.48 -1.55
C GLU A 33 11.81 15.79 -0.15
N LYS A 34 10.49 15.68 0.03
CA LYS A 34 9.85 15.90 1.33
C LYS A 34 10.39 14.93 2.38
N SER A 35 10.50 13.65 2.02
CA SER A 35 11.03 12.62 2.93
C SER A 35 12.49 12.88 3.31
N ILE A 36 13.34 13.26 2.36
CA ILE A 36 14.77 13.52 2.61
C ILE A 36 14.95 14.77 3.48
N LYS A 37 14.18 15.84 3.22
CA LYS A 37 14.18 17.05 4.07
C LYS A 37 13.81 16.76 5.52
N GLU A 38 12.86 15.85 5.76
CA GLU A 38 12.33 15.60 7.10
C GLU A 38 13.09 14.51 7.85
N TYR A 39 13.59 13.48 7.16
CA TYR A 39 14.15 12.27 7.78
C TYR A 39 15.52 11.85 7.24
N GLY A 40 16.10 12.61 6.31
CA GLY A 40 17.32 12.20 5.61
C GLY A 40 17.14 10.96 4.74
N GLN A 41 18.24 10.28 4.44
CA GLN A 41 18.23 9.04 3.67
C GLN A 41 17.77 7.85 4.52
N LEU A 42 16.58 7.33 4.26
CA LEU A 42 16.01 6.18 4.99
C LEU A 42 16.43 4.80 4.44
N SER A 43 17.02 4.74 3.25
CA SER A 43 17.54 3.50 2.68
C SER A 43 18.67 3.80 1.68
N PRO A 44 19.71 2.94 1.59
CA PRO A 44 20.83 3.12 0.67
C PRO A 44 20.42 3.20 -0.79
N ILE A 45 21.27 3.83 -1.61
CA ILE A 45 21.21 3.72 -3.08
C ILE A 45 22.03 2.49 -3.48
N THR A 46 21.47 1.62 -4.30
CA THR A 46 22.20 0.45 -4.78
C THR A 46 22.95 0.79 -6.06
N VAL A 47 24.25 0.58 -6.06
CA VAL A 47 25.14 0.95 -7.18
C VAL A 47 26.11 -0.16 -7.53
N VAL A 48 26.61 -0.15 -8.77
CA VAL A 48 27.78 -0.93 -9.21
C VAL A 48 28.82 0.01 -9.78
N LYS A 49 30.04 -0.49 -10.00
CA LYS A 49 31.06 0.27 -10.71
C LYS A 49 30.62 0.48 -12.17
N GLY A 50 30.85 1.67 -12.73
CA GLY A 50 30.35 2.00 -14.07
C GLY A 50 30.95 1.12 -15.17
N GLU A 51 32.21 0.74 -15.02
CA GLU A 51 32.90 -0.21 -15.89
C GLU A 51 32.23 -1.59 -15.92
N ASP A 52 31.60 -2.04 -14.83
CA ASP A 52 30.87 -3.32 -14.81
C ASP A 52 29.63 -3.28 -15.72
N VAL A 53 29.00 -2.11 -15.84
CA VAL A 53 27.87 -1.89 -16.76
C VAL A 53 28.35 -2.00 -18.20
N TYR A 54 29.46 -1.34 -18.53
CA TYR A 54 30.06 -1.41 -19.86
C TYR A 54 30.48 -2.85 -20.22
N LEU A 55 31.17 -3.55 -19.32
CA LEU A 55 31.58 -4.94 -19.51
C LEU A 55 30.38 -5.89 -19.68
N SER A 56 29.21 -5.51 -19.19
CA SER A 56 27.95 -6.22 -19.37
C SER A 56 27.20 -5.86 -20.66
N GLY A 57 27.79 -5.02 -21.53
CA GLY A 57 27.20 -4.53 -22.77
C GLY A 57 26.18 -3.39 -22.60
N GLY A 58 26.17 -2.73 -21.43
CA GLY A 58 25.35 -1.56 -21.15
C GLY A 58 26.09 -0.24 -21.39
N HIS A 59 25.36 0.86 -21.31
CA HIS A 59 25.89 2.22 -21.43
C HIS A 59 25.39 3.09 -20.29
N LEU A 60 26.09 4.20 -20.03
CA LEU A 60 25.74 5.15 -18.97
C LEU A 60 25.21 6.47 -19.53
N THR A 61 24.36 7.13 -18.76
CA THR A 61 24.04 8.54 -18.93
C THR A 61 24.34 9.30 -17.65
N ASP A 62 24.65 10.59 -17.77
CA ASP A 62 24.75 11.47 -16.61
C ASP A 62 23.37 11.67 -15.95
N LEU A 63 23.34 12.46 -14.87
CA LEU A 63 22.11 12.73 -14.12
C LEU A 63 21.10 13.61 -14.87
N ASP A 64 21.53 14.26 -15.95
CA ASP A 64 20.72 15.12 -16.80
C ASP A 64 20.27 14.38 -18.09
N GLY A 65 20.72 13.14 -18.29
CA GLY A 65 20.31 12.23 -19.35
C GLY A 65 21.20 12.23 -20.58
N ASN A 66 22.37 12.87 -20.54
CA ASN A 66 23.33 12.86 -21.65
C ASN A 66 24.17 11.59 -21.61
N ASP A 67 24.51 11.05 -22.79
CA ASP A 67 25.35 9.86 -22.90
C ASP A 67 26.76 10.11 -22.34
N ILE A 68 27.23 9.18 -21.51
CA ILE A 68 28.61 9.14 -21.02
C ILE A 68 29.42 8.22 -21.95
N PRO A 69 30.58 8.66 -22.48
CA PRO A 69 31.46 7.82 -23.28
C PRO A 69 31.91 6.57 -22.53
N ASP A 70 31.99 5.43 -23.23
CA ASP A 70 32.32 4.14 -22.63
C ASP A 70 33.70 4.15 -21.94
N GLU A 71 34.67 4.93 -22.46
CA GLU A 71 36.00 5.07 -21.86
C GLU A 71 36.00 5.82 -20.52
N GLN A 72 34.90 6.51 -20.18
CA GLN A 72 34.79 7.29 -18.95
C GLN A 72 34.01 6.55 -17.85
N THR A 73 33.53 5.34 -18.12
CA THR A 73 32.65 4.57 -17.22
C THR A 73 33.29 4.28 -15.85
N GLU A 74 34.62 4.14 -15.79
CA GLU A 74 35.39 3.97 -14.55
C GLU A 74 35.29 5.15 -13.57
N ASN A 75 34.85 6.33 -14.02
CA ASN A 75 34.69 7.50 -13.17
C ASN A 75 33.34 7.53 -12.43
N TYR A 76 32.49 6.53 -12.65
CA TYR A 76 31.10 6.57 -12.19
C TYR A 76 30.72 5.36 -11.32
N TYR A 77 29.82 5.61 -10.38
CA TYR A 77 28.91 4.62 -9.82
C TYR A 77 27.63 4.63 -10.64
N ALA A 78 27.28 3.47 -11.20
CA ALA A 78 26.04 3.29 -11.94
C ALA A 78 24.91 2.90 -10.99
N VAL A 79 23.85 3.73 -10.93
CA VAL A 79 22.71 3.51 -10.04
C VAL A 79 21.79 2.42 -10.59
N LEU A 80 21.61 1.35 -9.81
CA LEU A 80 20.68 0.27 -10.12
C LEU A 80 19.30 0.51 -9.50
N ASP A 81 19.26 0.93 -8.22
CA ASP A 81 18.06 1.33 -7.50
C ASP A 81 18.28 2.61 -6.69
N GLY A 82 17.26 3.48 -6.65
CA GLY A 82 17.31 4.74 -5.90
C GLY A 82 17.44 6.00 -6.76
N GLN A 83 17.20 5.93 -8.07
CA GLN A 83 17.29 7.08 -9.00
C GLN A 83 16.51 8.32 -8.52
N HIS A 84 15.25 8.17 -8.10
CA HIS A 84 14.45 9.29 -7.56
C HIS A 84 15.03 9.87 -6.26
N ARG A 85 15.69 9.05 -5.42
CA ARG A 85 16.33 9.53 -4.18
C ARG A 85 17.56 10.35 -4.51
N LEU A 86 18.39 9.88 -5.45
CA LEU A 86 19.57 10.60 -5.91
C LEU A 86 19.21 11.98 -6.48
N ILE A 87 18.22 12.03 -7.39
CA ILE A 87 17.78 13.30 -7.99
C ILE A 87 17.17 14.22 -6.94
N ALA A 88 16.36 13.70 -6.00
CA ALA A 88 15.82 14.51 -4.91
C ALA A 88 16.96 15.11 -4.05
N TYR A 89 18.01 14.34 -3.77
CA TYR A 89 19.18 14.83 -3.05
C TYR A 89 19.89 15.97 -3.81
N LYS A 90 20.12 15.79 -5.12
CA LYS A 90 20.68 16.82 -6.03
C LYS A 90 19.82 18.10 -6.04
N MET A 91 18.50 17.96 -6.17
CA MET A 91 17.56 19.10 -6.22
C MET A 91 17.49 19.88 -4.90
N LEU A 92 17.74 19.21 -3.78
CA LEU A 92 17.83 19.85 -2.47
C LEU A 92 19.16 20.60 -2.26
N GLY A 93 20.10 20.52 -3.20
CA GLY A 93 21.43 21.13 -3.08
C GLY A 93 22.31 20.47 -2.02
N LEU A 94 22.00 19.24 -1.64
CA LEU A 94 22.77 18.48 -0.66
C LEU A 94 23.98 17.81 -1.34
N ASP A 95 25.05 17.57 -0.57
CA ASP A 95 26.28 16.96 -1.10
C ASP A 95 26.07 15.47 -1.39
N LEU A 96 26.17 15.07 -2.65
CA LEU A 96 25.98 13.67 -3.05
C LEU A 96 26.98 12.72 -2.38
N ASN A 97 28.11 13.22 -1.88
CA ASN A 97 29.08 12.44 -1.11
C ASN A 97 28.54 11.98 0.26
N ASP A 98 27.48 12.62 0.78
CA ASP A 98 26.83 12.23 2.03
C ASP A 98 25.90 11.02 1.84
N LEU A 99 25.65 10.58 0.60
CA LEU A 99 24.76 9.45 0.33
C LEU A 99 25.42 8.14 0.76
N VAL A 100 24.70 7.38 1.57
CA VAL A 100 25.01 5.99 1.85
C VAL A 100 24.64 5.15 0.61
N ILE A 101 25.65 4.50 0.05
CA ILE A 101 25.51 3.59 -1.09
C ILE A 101 25.87 2.16 -0.69
N CYS A 102 25.33 1.18 -1.40
CA CYS A 102 25.71 -0.22 -1.24
C CYS A 102 25.81 -0.94 -2.59
N GLU A 103 26.66 -1.96 -2.64
CA GLU A 103 26.67 -2.90 -3.76
C GLU A 103 25.46 -3.84 -3.71
N PRO A 104 25.06 -4.46 -4.85
CA PRO A 104 24.10 -5.54 -4.86
C PRO A 104 24.55 -6.71 -3.98
N LEU A 105 23.62 -7.27 -3.21
CA LEU A 105 23.91 -8.42 -2.33
C LEU A 105 24.14 -9.72 -3.10
N ASN A 106 23.57 -9.83 -4.30
CA ASN A 106 23.77 -10.94 -5.21
C ASN A 106 24.78 -10.54 -6.30
N ALA A 107 25.99 -11.08 -6.21
CA ALA A 107 27.09 -10.80 -7.14
C ALA A 107 27.11 -11.73 -8.37
N GLU A 108 26.25 -12.75 -8.41
CA GLU A 108 26.23 -13.75 -9.50
C GLU A 108 25.23 -13.37 -10.61
N MET A 109 24.23 -12.56 -10.27
CA MET A 109 23.16 -12.18 -11.18
C MET A 109 23.60 -11.03 -12.09
N SER A 110 23.16 -11.05 -13.36
CA SER A 110 23.48 -9.97 -14.30
C SER A 110 22.87 -8.64 -13.85
N ILE A 111 23.52 -7.53 -14.22
CA ILE A 111 23.06 -6.17 -13.85
C ILE A 111 21.62 -5.93 -14.32
N ALA A 112 21.28 -6.33 -15.55
CA ALA A 112 19.93 -6.18 -16.08
C ALA A 112 18.89 -6.98 -15.28
N ALA A 113 19.21 -8.22 -14.90
CA ALA A 113 18.34 -9.03 -14.06
C ALA A 113 18.23 -8.43 -12.64
N LEU A 114 19.31 -7.92 -12.06
CA LEU A 114 19.29 -7.21 -10.77
C LEU A 114 18.33 -6.02 -10.80
N ILE A 115 18.42 -5.16 -11.82
CA ILE A 115 17.50 -4.03 -11.99
C ILE A 115 16.05 -4.51 -12.10
N ALA A 116 15.79 -5.56 -12.89
CA ALA A 116 14.44 -6.09 -13.09
C ALA A 116 13.86 -6.68 -11.79
N GLU A 117 14.59 -7.56 -11.12
CA GLU A 117 14.15 -8.21 -9.88
C GLU A 117 13.98 -7.22 -8.72
N MET A 118 14.87 -6.23 -8.58
CA MET A 118 14.70 -5.17 -7.57
C MET A 118 13.38 -4.40 -7.76
N ASN A 119 13.01 -4.12 -9.02
CA ASN A 119 11.75 -3.46 -9.34
C ASN A 119 10.52 -4.35 -9.11
N ILE A 120 10.62 -5.67 -9.34
CA ILE A 120 9.54 -6.64 -9.13
C ILE A 120 9.30 -6.90 -7.64
N CYS A 121 10.38 -7.11 -6.88
CA CYS A 121 10.29 -7.47 -5.46
C CYS A 121 9.92 -6.28 -4.56
N ALA A 122 10.17 -5.03 -4.98
CA ALA A 122 9.84 -3.84 -4.22
C ALA A 122 8.31 -3.61 -4.17
N THR A 123 7.65 -4.20 -3.17
CA THR A 123 6.21 -3.98 -2.94
C THR A 123 5.99 -2.84 -1.95
N ALA A 124 5.37 -1.75 -2.40
CA ALA A 124 4.94 -0.68 -1.51
C ALA A 124 3.85 -1.18 -0.56
N TRP A 125 3.86 -0.70 0.70
CA TRP A 125 2.79 -0.97 1.65
C TRP A 125 1.43 -0.59 1.07
N LYS A 126 0.50 -1.54 1.07
CA LYS A 126 -0.91 -1.32 0.79
C LYS A 126 -1.53 -0.53 1.94
N GLY A 127 -2.69 0.07 1.70
CA GLY A 127 -3.28 0.98 2.69
C GLY A 127 -3.51 0.36 4.07
N SER A 128 -3.89 -0.92 4.13
CA SER A 128 -4.11 -1.65 5.37
C SER A 128 -2.81 -2.03 6.09
N ASP A 129 -1.68 -2.12 5.40
CA ASP A 129 -0.38 -2.43 6.02
C ASP A 129 0.05 -1.34 7.02
N TYR A 130 -0.36 -0.08 6.78
CA TYR A 130 -0.10 1.03 7.71
C TYR A 130 -0.74 0.85 9.09
N MET A 131 -1.71 -0.05 9.24
CA MET A 131 -2.29 -0.41 10.55
C MET A 131 -1.32 -1.16 11.46
N ALA A 132 -0.29 -1.79 10.88
CA ALA A 132 0.72 -2.51 11.64
C ALA A 132 1.54 -1.55 12.53
N ALA A 133 1.74 -0.31 12.08
CA ALA A 133 2.55 0.67 12.77
C ALA A 133 1.98 1.08 14.16
N PRO A 134 0.72 1.55 14.30
CA PRO A 134 0.15 1.81 15.62
C PRO A 134 0.05 0.54 16.48
N ALA A 135 -0.20 -0.63 15.89
CA ALA A 135 -0.24 -1.89 16.62
C ALA A 135 1.10 -2.29 17.27
N MET A 136 2.23 -1.87 16.69
CA MET A 136 3.57 -2.14 17.22
C MET A 136 4.03 -1.12 18.26
N THR A 137 3.51 0.11 18.20
CA THR A 137 4.13 1.27 18.86
C THR A 137 3.27 1.91 19.94
N LEU A 138 1.96 1.68 19.92
CA LEU A 138 1.04 2.25 20.89
C LEU A 138 0.66 1.19 21.93
N ASP A 139 0.61 1.57 23.20
CA ASP A 139 -0.02 0.76 24.25
C ASP A 139 -1.55 0.84 24.07
N ILE A 140 -2.05 0.07 23.10
CA ILE A 140 -3.48 0.01 22.78
C ILE A 140 -4.12 -0.96 23.75
N LYS A 141 -4.60 -0.44 24.87
CA LYS A 141 -5.47 -1.20 25.77
C LYS A 141 -6.92 -1.04 25.31
N ASP A 142 -7.58 -2.17 25.14
CA ASP A 142 -9.04 -2.30 25.06
C ASP A 142 -9.73 -1.37 24.05
N ASN A 143 -9.31 -1.39 22.77
CA ASN A 143 -10.04 -0.73 21.69
C ASN A 143 -10.65 -1.76 20.73
N GLU A 144 -11.90 -2.14 21.01
CA GLU A 144 -12.66 -3.14 20.25
C GLU A 144 -12.76 -2.84 18.74
N VAL A 145 -12.83 -1.55 18.37
CA VAL A 145 -12.93 -1.13 16.97
C VAL A 145 -11.60 -1.36 16.24
N PHE A 146 -10.48 -1.07 16.91
CA PHE A 146 -9.15 -1.31 16.36
C PHE A 146 -8.82 -2.81 16.30
N GLU A 147 -9.18 -3.58 17.32
CA GLU A 147 -9.04 -5.04 17.30
C GLU A 147 -9.80 -5.67 16.13
N PHE A 148 -11.04 -5.24 15.91
CA PHE A 148 -11.82 -5.67 14.75
C PHE A 148 -11.17 -5.25 13.43
N ALA A 149 -10.68 -4.02 13.34
CA ALA A 149 -9.96 -3.57 12.16
C ALA A 149 -8.71 -4.43 11.88
N GLN A 150 -7.96 -4.82 12.91
CA GLN A 150 -6.81 -5.72 12.79
C GLN A 150 -7.23 -7.13 12.36
N GLU A 151 -8.37 -7.64 12.85
CA GLU A 151 -8.91 -8.91 12.38
C GLU A 151 -9.18 -8.87 10.86
N LEU A 152 -9.86 -7.83 10.38
CA LEU A 152 -10.12 -7.65 8.95
C LEU A 152 -8.81 -7.48 8.15
N GLN A 153 -7.82 -6.78 8.70
CA GLN A 153 -6.50 -6.62 8.09
C GLN A 153 -5.79 -7.98 7.94
N ARG A 154 -5.81 -8.85 8.96
CA ARG A 154 -5.23 -10.20 8.89
C ARG A 154 -5.92 -11.08 7.84
N LYS A 155 -7.19 -10.81 7.56
CA LYS A 155 -7.98 -11.44 6.48
C LYS A 155 -7.79 -10.79 5.11
N ASN A 156 -6.82 -9.89 4.97
CA ASN A 156 -6.47 -9.19 3.73
C ASN A 156 -7.55 -8.23 3.19
N TYR A 157 -8.39 -7.67 4.06
CA TYR A 157 -9.39 -6.68 3.63
C TYR A 157 -8.71 -5.39 3.17
N PRO A 158 -9.17 -4.77 2.06
CA PRO A 158 -8.72 -3.44 1.67
C PRO A 158 -9.06 -2.40 2.75
N LEU A 159 -8.17 -1.42 2.97
CA LEU A 159 -8.36 -0.36 3.96
C LEU A 159 -9.72 0.35 3.84
N SER A 160 -10.19 0.58 2.61
CA SER A 160 -11.48 1.20 2.35
C SER A 160 -12.63 0.36 2.89
N THR A 161 -12.57 -0.96 2.74
CA THR A 161 -13.61 -1.89 3.23
C THR A 161 -13.53 -1.99 4.75
N ILE A 162 -12.33 -2.07 5.34
CA ILE A 162 -12.12 -2.00 6.79
C ILE A 162 -12.75 -0.73 7.37
N SER A 163 -12.52 0.42 6.73
CA SER A 163 -13.10 1.70 7.16
C SER A 163 -14.63 1.70 7.13
N LEU A 164 -15.25 1.03 6.15
CA LEU A 164 -16.71 0.92 6.07
C LEU A 164 -17.28 0.04 7.18
N TRP A 165 -16.66 -1.12 7.43
CA TRP A 165 -17.06 -2.00 8.53
C TRP A 165 -16.87 -1.35 9.91
N CYS A 166 -15.77 -0.63 10.13
CA CYS A 166 -15.49 -0.02 11.43
C CYS A 166 -16.31 1.25 11.67
N PHE A 167 -16.55 2.07 10.63
CA PHE A 167 -17.03 3.46 10.81
C PHE A 167 -18.22 3.87 9.93
N GLY A 168 -18.72 2.99 9.05
CA GLY A 168 -19.83 3.30 8.14
C GLY A 168 -19.48 4.29 7.03
N LYS A 169 -18.19 4.62 6.88
CA LYS A 169 -17.68 5.55 5.87
C LYS A 169 -16.20 5.29 5.59
N ASN A 170 -15.76 5.62 4.38
CA ASN A 170 -14.36 5.50 3.96
C ASN A 170 -13.49 6.68 4.45
N SER A 171 -13.43 6.88 5.78
CA SER A 171 -12.69 7.96 6.42
C SER A 171 -11.21 7.65 6.70
N LEU A 172 -10.82 6.38 6.74
CA LEU A 172 -9.47 5.98 7.11
C LEU A 172 -8.51 6.02 5.91
N LYS A 173 -7.37 6.70 6.04
CA LYS A 173 -6.32 6.79 5.02
C LYS A 173 -4.95 6.42 5.61
N PRO A 174 -3.98 5.97 4.79
CA PRO A 174 -2.64 5.62 5.25
C PRO A 174 -1.96 6.72 6.08
N ARG A 175 -2.13 7.98 5.66
CA ARG A 175 -1.59 9.16 6.35
C ARG A 175 -2.09 9.31 7.79
N ASP A 176 -3.27 8.81 8.11
CA ASP A 176 -3.86 8.94 9.45
C ASP A 176 -3.11 8.04 10.44
N PHE A 177 -2.67 6.85 10.00
CA PHE A 177 -1.81 5.97 10.80
C PHE A 177 -0.39 6.51 10.96
N VAL A 178 0.19 7.06 9.88
CA VAL A 178 1.51 7.72 9.97
C VAL A 178 1.46 8.88 10.96
N LYS A 179 0.39 9.67 10.93
CA LYS A 179 0.16 10.75 11.90
C LYS A 179 -0.01 10.22 13.34
N SER A 180 -0.67 9.08 13.51
CA SER A 180 -0.89 8.43 14.80
C SER A 180 0.42 8.04 15.50
N LEU A 181 1.43 7.64 14.73
CA LEU A 181 2.78 7.37 15.28
C LEU A 181 3.40 8.61 15.92
N LYS A 182 3.28 9.76 15.25
CA LYS A 182 3.80 11.03 15.76
C LYS A 182 3.03 11.52 16.98
N GLU A 183 1.72 11.30 17.01
CA GLU A 183 0.85 11.75 18.09
C GLU A 183 0.80 10.79 19.29
N GLY A 184 1.35 9.58 19.17
CA GLY A 184 1.32 8.58 20.24
C GLY A 184 -0.10 8.07 20.57
N ARG A 185 -1.04 8.13 19.62
CA ARG A 185 -2.43 7.71 19.82
C ARG A 185 -3.07 7.26 18.52
N LEU A 186 -4.10 6.41 18.60
CA LEU A 186 -4.84 5.92 17.43
C LEU A 186 -5.51 7.07 16.64
N PRO A 187 -5.82 6.86 15.33
CA PRO A 187 -6.60 7.83 14.58
C PRO A 187 -7.93 8.11 15.27
N LYS A 188 -8.37 9.38 15.27
CA LYS A 188 -9.64 9.81 15.89
C LYS A 188 -10.87 9.00 15.48
N ALA A 189 -10.85 8.37 14.30
CA ALA A 189 -11.93 7.49 13.86
C ALA A 189 -12.20 6.33 14.85
N PHE A 190 -11.17 5.82 15.51
CA PHE A 190 -11.25 4.72 16.49
C PHE A 190 -11.79 5.14 17.87
N GLU A 191 -12.06 6.42 18.10
CA GLU A 191 -12.64 6.92 19.36
C GLU A 191 -14.16 6.69 19.45
N ASN A 192 -14.84 6.40 18.33
CA ASN A 192 -16.30 6.22 18.27
C ASN A 192 -16.68 4.79 17.87
N ALA A 193 -17.30 4.05 18.80
CA ALA A 193 -17.74 2.66 18.60
C ALA A 193 -19.21 2.51 18.17
N SER A 194 -19.99 3.59 18.05
CA SER A 194 -21.46 3.52 17.82
C SER A 194 -21.88 2.82 16.52
N TRP A 195 -21.07 2.93 15.47
CA TRP A 195 -21.27 2.18 14.24
C TRP A 195 -20.83 0.73 14.41
N TYR A 196 -19.62 0.54 14.93
CA TYR A 196 -19.01 -0.77 15.19
C TYR A 196 -19.93 -1.71 15.98
N GLN A 197 -20.56 -1.23 17.06
CA GLN A 197 -21.46 -2.02 17.92
C GLN A 197 -22.61 -2.70 17.16
N ARG A 198 -23.07 -2.09 16.06
CA ARG A 198 -24.06 -2.68 15.15
C ARG A 198 -23.38 -3.50 14.06
N SER A 199 -22.36 -2.92 13.43
CA SER A 199 -21.70 -3.51 12.28
C SER A 199 -21.02 -4.85 12.56
N ILE A 200 -20.52 -5.07 13.77
CA ILE A 200 -19.90 -6.35 14.16
C ILE A 200 -20.91 -7.50 14.17
N LYS A 201 -22.17 -7.22 14.51
CA LYS A 201 -23.24 -8.23 14.51
C LYS A 201 -23.57 -8.66 13.08
N TRP A 202 -23.73 -7.69 12.18
CA TRP A 202 -23.95 -7.97 10.76
C TRP A 202 -22.77 -8.71 10.14
N TYR A 203 -21.54 -8.32 10.50
CA TYR A 203 -20.34 -8.99 10.02
C TYR A 203 -20.33 -10.47 10.44
N LYS A 204 -20.51 -10.76 11.73
CA LYS A 204 -20.54 -12.13 12.26
C LYS A 204 -21.64 -12.97 11.60
N ALA A 205 -22.86 -12.45 11.50
CA ALA A 205 -23.94 -13.13 10.80
C ALA A 205 -23.61 -13.38 9.33
N ALA A 206 -22.99 -12.41 8.65
CA ALA A 206 -22.62 -12.54 7.24
C ALA A 206 -21.46 -13.53 7.02
N GLN A 207 -20.53 -13.64 7.95
CA GLN A 207 -19.42 -14.61 7.88
C GLN A 207 -19.90 -16.06 7.90
N GLU A 208 -21.03 -16.35 8.53
CA GLU A 208 -21.64 -17.68 8.50
C GLU A 208 -22.28 -18.01 7.13
N LYS A 209 -22.47 -17.01 6.28
CA LYS A 209 -23.19 -17.12 4.99
C LYS A 209 -22.30 -16.89 3.77
N PHE A 210 -21.25 -16.08 3.90
CA PHE A 210 -20.43 -15.62 2.79
C PHE A 210 -18.94 -15.79 3.07
N GLU A 211 -18.20 -16.15 2.02
CA GLU A 211 -16.74 -16.19 2.05
C GLU A 211 -16.13 -14.82 2.36
N GLU A 212 -14.99 -14.81 3.06
CA GLU A 212 -14.25 -13.59 3.41
C GLU A 212 -13.88 -12.76 2.17
N THR A 213 -13.61 -13.43 1.03
CA THR A 213 -13.29 -12.76 -0.25
C THR A 213 -14.46 -11.96 -0.82
N PHE A 214 -15.70 -12.35 -0.50
CA PHE A 214 -16.91 -11.60 -0.86
C PHE A 214 -17.09 -10.41 0.08
N LEU A 215 -17.00 -10.64 1.39
CA LEU A 215 -17.16 -9.61 2.44
C LEU A 215 -16.04 -8.55 2.44
N ALA A 216 -14.86 -8.89 1.90
CA ALA A 216 -13.76 -7.96 1.64
C ALA A 216 -14.07 -6.94 0.52
N LYS A 217 -15.08 -7.23 -0.31
CA LYS A 217 -15.60 -6.25 -1.28
C LYS A 217 -16.53 -5.29 -0.56
N LYS A 218 -16.54 -4.03 -1.01
CA LYS A 218 -17.39 -2.96 -0.44
C LYS A 218 -18.90 -3.21 -0.62
N TYR A 219 -19.33 -4.13 -1.48
CA TYR A 219 -20.72 -4.24 -1.95
C TYR A 219 -21.71 -4.52 -0.82
N PHE A 220 -21.43 -5.51 0.03
CA PHE A 220 -22.33 -5.91 1.10
C PHE A 220 -22.50 -4.82 2.16
N ILE A 221 -21.38 -4.28 2.65
CA ILE A 221 -21.42 -3.22 3.66
C ILE A 221 -21.96 -1.90 3.10
N ASN A 222 -21.70 -1.57 1.84
CA ASN A 222 -22.31 -0.41 1.19
C ASN A 222 -23.82 -0.57 1.06
N TYR A 223 -24.31 -1.74 0.68
CA TYR A 223 -25.75 -2.01 0.65
C TYR A 223 -26.39 -1.68 2.02
N ILE A 224 -25.83 -2.17 3.13
CA ILE A 224 -26.36 -1.87 4.47
C ILE A 224 -26.28 -0.37 4.78
N ILE A 225 -25.14 0.28 4.48
CA ILE A 225 -24.96 1.71 4.72
C ILE A 225 -25.97 2.54 3.92
N ASP A 226 -26.10 2.28 2.63
CA ASP A 226 -26.89 3.07 1.70
C ASP A 226 -28.39 2.88 1.94
N GLN A 227 -28.85 1.63 2.08
CA GLN A 227 -30.26 1.38 2.38
C GLN A 227 -30.65 1.89 3.78
N GLY A 228 -29.78 1.76 4.77
CA GLY A 228 -30.05 2.34 6.08
C GLY A 228 -30.14 3.87 6.07
N ARG A 229 -29.43 4.57 5.17
CA ARG A 229 -29.58 6.03 4.99
C ARG A 229 -30.87 6.40 4.28
N GLU A 230 -31.36 5.56 3.38
CA GLU A 230 -32.59 5.78 2.62
C GLU A 230 -33.86 5.30 3.34
N ALA A 231 -33.70 4.46 4.37
CA ALA A 231 -34.80 3.94 5.17
C ALA A 231 -35.54 5.04 5.93
N ALA A 232 -36.87 4.93 6.00
CA ALA A 232 -37.71 5.85 6.77
C ALA A 232 -37.40 5.80 8.27
N ASP A 233 -37.02 4.62 8.78
CA ASP A 233 -36.47 4.42 10.12
C ASP A 233 -35.13 3.67 10.02
N PRO A 234 -34.00 4.39 9.95
CA PRO A 234 -32.67 3.81 9.90
C PRO A 234 -32.37 2.90 11.10
N THR A 235 -32.86 3.23 12.30
CA THR A 235 -32.57 2.45 13.50
C THR A 235 -33.24 1.09 13.41
N ALA A 236 -34.53 1.06 13.09
CA ALA A 236 -35.25 -0.20 12.89
C ALA A 236 -34.67 -1.04 11.74
N PHE A 237 -34.25 -0.41 10.64
CA PHE A 237 -33.56 -1.09 9.54
C PHE A 237 -32.29 -1.79 10.02
N TYR A 238 -31.42 -1.06 10.73
CA TYR A 238 -30.16 -1.56 11.26
C TYR A 238 -30.33 -2.68 12.30
N ASP A 239 -31.33 -2.56 13.17
CA ASP A 239 -31.60 -3.55 14.22
C ASP A 239 -32.14 -4.87 13.65
N GLN A 240 -32.87 -4.83 12.53
CA GLN A 240 -33.40 -6.04 11.88
C GLN A 240 -32.40 -6.73 10.94
N MET A 241 -31.31 -6.06 10.55
CA MET A 241 -30.43 -6.55 9.49
C MET A 241 -29.74 -7.87 9.86
N GLU A 242 -29.34 -8.05 11.11
CA GLU A 242 -28.76 -9.32 11.59
C GLU A 242 -29.72 -10.50 11.38
N ASP A 243 -30.99 -10.34 11.76
CA ASP A 243 -32.03 -11.36 11.55
C ASP A 243 -32.30 -11.64 10.08
N ARG A 244 -32.30 -10.60 9.23
CA ARG A 244 -32.49 -10.75 7.77
C ARG A 244 -31.36 -11.57 7.16
N ILE A 245 -30.11 -11.29 7.54
CA ILE A 245 -28.93 -12.05 7.10
C ILE A 245 -29.02 -13.52 7.54
N ASN A 246 -29.39 -13.77 8.80
CA ASN A 246 -29.49 -15.11 9.35
C ASN A 246 -30.54 -15.97 8.63
N ARG A 247 -31.62 -15.36 8.13
CA ARG A 247 -32.71 -16.02 7.39
C ARG A 247 -32.43 -16.26 5.91
N LEU A 248 -31.30 -15.80 5.37
CA LEU A 248 -30.95 -16.07 3.97
C LEU A 248 -30.90 -17.56 3.68
N THR A 249 -31.61 -17.99 2.62
CA THR A 249 -31.56 -19.37 2.13
C THR A 249 -30.31 -19.62 1.30
N ALA A 250 -29.97 -20.90 1.09
CA ALA A 250 -28.86 -21.28 0.23
C ALA A 250 -29.03 -20.74 -1.21
N GLU A 251 -30.27 -20.74 -1.76
CA GLU A 251 -30.50 -20.19 -3.10
C GLU A 251 -30.27 -18.67 -3.14
N GLN A 252 -30.68 -17.94 -2.11
CA GLN A 252 -30.45 -16.49 -2.02
C GLN A 252 -28.95 -16.16 -1.92
N ILE A 253 -28.19 -16.91 -1.11
CA ILE A 253 -26.73 -16.77 -1.00
C ILE A 253 -26.05 -17.02 -2.35
N GLN A 254 -26.48 -18.07 -3.06
CA GLN A 254 -25.95 -18.37 -4.40
C GLN A 254 -26.26 -17.25 -5.39
N LEU A 255 -27.49 -16.72 -5.37
CA LEU A 255 -27.90 -15.62 -6.23
C LEU A 255 -27.09 -14.34 -5.96
N ILE A 256 -26.85 -14.01 -4.70
CA ILE A 256 -26.06 -12.83 -4.28
C ILE A 256 -24.60 -12.96 -4.73
N THR A 257 -24.00 -14.14 -4.58
CA THR A 257 -22.58 -14.36 -4.89
C THR A 257 -22.32 -14.53 -6.38
N HIS A 258 -23.31 -15.00 -7.13
CA HIS A 258 -23.21 -15.27 -8.57
C HIS A 258 -24.44 -14.73 -9.32
N PRO A 259 -24.66 -13.41 -9.35
CA PRO A 259 -25.83 -12.84 -10.01
C PRO A 259 -25.78 -13.04 -11.52
N SER A 260 -26.95 -13.19 -12.14
CA SER A 260 -27.09 -13.32 -13.59
C SER A 260 -26.47 -12.12 -14.31
N LYS A 261 -25.55 -12.40 -15.25
CA LYS A 261 -24.89 -11.36 -16.04
C LYS A 261 -25.86 -10.81 -17.10
N GLY A 262 -26.48 -9.68 -16.78
CA GLY A 262 -27.19 -8.84 -17.76
C GLY A 262 -26.27 -7.80 -18.41
N SER A 263 -26.84 -6.69 -18.88
CA SER A 263 -26.10 -5.52 -19.41
C SER A 263 -25.44 -4.66 -18.31
N MET A 264 -25.65 -4.99 -17.04
CA MET A 264 -25.22 -4.21 -15.88
C MET A 264 -23.84 -4.64 -15.38
N THR A 265 -23.19 -3.78 -14.59
CA THR A 265 -21.93 -4.12 -13.94
C THR A 265 -22.15 -5.19 -12.87
N GLN A 266 -21.13 -6.00 -12.60
CA GLN A 266 -21.20 -7.03 -11.55
C GLN A 266 -21.50 -6.42 -10.16
N GLU A 267 -20.94 -5.25 -9.85
CA GLU A 267 -21.23 -4.52 -8.59
C GLU A 267 -22.73 -4.20 -8.48
N GLN A 268 -23.33 -3.63 -9.52
CA GLN A 268 -24.74 -3.25 -9.47
C GLN A 268 -25.65 -4.47 -9.37
N SER A 269 -25.38 -5.54 -10.11
CA SER A 269 -26.18 -6.77 -10.02
C SER A 269 -26.13 -7.41 -8.63
N ILE A 270 -24.98 -7.36 -7.95
CA ILE A 270 -24.87 -7.82 -6.55
C ILE A 270 -25.72 -6.94 -5.63
N ILE A 271 -25.65 -5.61 -5.77
CA ILE A 271 -26.41 -4.67 -4.94
C ILE A 271 -27.92 -4.86 -5.14
N ASP A 272 -28.39 -4.98 -6.38
CA ASP A 272 -29.82 -5.19 -6.68
C ASP A 272 -30.33 -6.51 -6.08
N THR A 273 -29.51 -7.56 -6.14
CA THR A 273 -29.84 -8.85 -5.53
C THR A 273 -29.88 -8.77 -4.01
N LEU A 274 -28.94 -8.03 -3.40
CA LEU A 274 -28.97 -7.78 -1.95
C LEU A 274 -30.26 -7.05 -1.54
N ILE A 275 -30.68 -6.04 -2.29
CA ILE A 275 -31.96 -5.33 -2.06
C ILE A 275 -33.14 -6.29 -2.20
N GLN A 276 -33.13 -7.18 -3.20
CA GLN A 276 -34.20 -8.17 -3.38
C GLN A 276 -34.27 -9.16 -2.20
N CYS A 277 -33.14 -9.63 -1.69
CA CYS A 277 -33.10 -10.66 -0.65
C CYS A 277 -33.23 -10.11 0.77
N LEU A 278 -32.67 -8.93 1.04
CA LEU A 278 -32.57 -8.33 2.39
C LEU A 278 -33.44 -7.08 2.55
N GLY A 279 -34.08 -6.62 1.47
CA GLY A 279 -35.02 -5.50 1.48
C GLY A 279 -34.35 -4.12 1.39
N ARG A 280 -35.19 -3.09 1.45
CA ARG A 280 -34.79 -1.71 1.69
C ARG A 280 -34.92 -1.37 3.18
#